data_AF-Q32N59-F1
#
_entry.id   AF-Q32N59-F1
#
_cell.length_a   1.000
_cell.length_b   1.000
_cell.length_c   1.000
_cell.angle_alpha   90.00
_cell.angle_beta   90.00
_cell.angle_gamma   90.00
#
_symmetry.space_group_name_H-M   'P 1'
#
loop_
_entity.id
_entity.type
_entity.pdbx_description
1 polymer ?
#
loop_
_entity_poly.entity_id
_entity_poly.type
_entity_poly.pdbx_seq_one_letter_code
_entity_poly.pdbx_strand_id
1 'polypeptide(L)'
;MTQWSNKSPPEWQDYINKEVKVSADEKKDYQGWLVTVDPVSASIVLANFQEEQKTLIRVIMGHAVQEVQVVNEADEETKDRLAHLFTPRETTSSYSKEDLEKRS
;
A
#
# COMPACT_ATOMS: atom_id res chain seq x y z
N MET A 1 -14.14 12.06 12.65
CA MET A 1 -12.95 11.20 12.53
C MET A 1 -13.36 9.78 12.84
N THR A 2 -12.97 8.84 12.01
CA THR A 2 -13.31 7.41 12.15
C THR A 2 -12.39 6.76 13.19
N GLN A 3 -12.74 5.57 13.69
CA GLN A 3 -11.86 4.85 14.60
C GLN A 3 -10.49 4.58 13.96
N TRP A 4 -10.48 4.31 12.65
CA TRP A 4 -9.26 4.13 11.88
C TRP A 4 -8.38 5.38 11.85
N SER A 5 -8.96 6.57 11.59
CA SER A 5 -8.19 7.82 11.52
C SER A 5 -7.61 8.27 12.87
N ASN A 6 -8.11 7.72 13.98
CA ASN A 6 -7.62 8.03 15.32
C ASN A 6 -6.43 7.16 15.76
N LYS A 7 -6.08 6.14 14.97
CA LYS A 7 -4.91 5.29 15.25
C LYS A 7 -3.62 6.07 15.05
N SER A 8 -2.60 5.66 15.78
CA SER A 8 -1.25 6.18 15.66
C SER A 8 -0.45 5.44 14.58
N PRO A 9 0.65 6.03 14.07
CA PRO A 9 1.50 5.37 13.08
C PRO A 9 2.00 3.97 13.48
N PRO A 10 2.41 3.69 14.75
CA PRO A 10 2.76 2.33 15.16
C PRO A 10 1.58 1.35 15.09
N GLU A 11 0.36 1.79 15.43
CA GLU A 11 -0.82 0.93 15.30
C GLU A 11 -1.15 0.61 13.85
N TRP A 12 -0.91 1.52 12.91
CA TRP A 12 -1.05 1.23 11.48
C TRP A 12 0.02 0.27 10.97
N GLN A 13 1.24 0.36 11.51
CA GLN A 13 2.36 -0.51 11.13
C GLN A 13 2.03 -2.01 11.34
N ASP A 14 1.22 -2.32 12.35
CA ASP A 14 0.77 -3.69 12.65
C ASP A 14 -0.15 -4.30 11.58
N TYR A 15 -0.60 -3.52 10.59
CA TYR A 15 -1.43 -4.00 9.47
C TYR A 15 -0.64 -4.12 8.16
N ILE A 16 0.56 -3.55 8.09
CA ILE A 16 1.37 -3.53 6.87
C ILE A 16 1.75 -4.95 6.47
N ASN A 17 1.71 -5.23 5.17
CA ASN A 17 1.92 -6.56 4.58
C ASN A 17 0.89 -7.61 5.01
N LYS A 18 -0.28 -7.20 5.50
CA LYS A 18 -1.40 -8.10 5.78
C LYS A 18 -2.47 -7.96 4.73
N GLU A 19 -3.15 -9.06 4.43
CA GLU A 19 -4.36 -8.99 3.65
C GLU A 19 -5.47 -8.50 4.56
N VAL A 20 -6.10 -7.39 4.17
CA VAL A 20 -7.15 -6.75 4.95
C VAL A 20 -8.43 -6.63 4.16
N LYS A 21 -9.56 -6.77 4.84
CA LYS A 21 -10.87 -6.35 4.36
C LYS A 21 -11.17 -4.96 4.95
N VAL A 22 -11.43 -3.99 4.09
CA VAL A 22 -11.75 -2.61 4.42
C VAL A 22 -13.19 -2.32 4.06
N SER A 23 -14.00 -2.01 5.06
CA SER A 23 -15.38 -1.55 4.88
C SER A 23 -15.35 -0.01 4.83
N ALA A 24 -15.88 0.56 3.75
CA ALA A 24 -15.93 2.00 3.53
C ALA A 24 -17.37 2.53 3.42
N ASP A 25 -17.50 3.85 3.42
CA ASP A 25 -18.77 4.55 3.20
C ASP A 25 -19.51 4.04 1.96
N GLU A 26 -20.84 4.19 1.98
CA GLU A 26 -21.75 3.67 0.94
C GLU A 26 -21.76 2.14 0.79
N LYS A 27 -21.39 1.40 1.85
CA LYS A 27 -21.38 -0.08 1.89
C LYS A 27 -20.44 -0.70 0.85
N LYS A 28 -19.32 -0.02 0.57
CA LYS A 28 -18.28 -0.54 -0.32
C LYS A 28 -17.27 -1.32 0.49
N ASP A 29 -17.10 -2.59 0.15
CA ASP A 29 -16.07 -3.44 0.72
C ASP A 29 -14.92 -3.59 -0.26
N TYR A 30 -13.70 -3.48 0.25
CA TYR A 30 -12.47 -3.73 -0.48
C TYR A 30 -11.66 -4.79 0.25
N GLN A 31 -10.93 -5.61 -0.49
CA GLN A 31 -9.99 -6.58 0.09
C GLN A 31 -8.68 -6.53 -0.69
N GLY A 32 -7.56 -6.56 0.01
CA GLY A 32 -6.23 -6.60 -0.61
C GLY A 32 -5.12 -6.48 0.42
N TRP A 33 -3.87 -6.53 -0.06
CA TRP A 33 -2.68 -6.41 0.77
C TRP A 33 -2.42 -4.96 1.14
N LEU A 34 -2.36 -4.64 2.43
CA LEU A 34 -2.05 -3.29 2.89
C LEU A 34 -0.57 -2.98 2.67
N VAL A 35 -0.32 -2.01 1.78
CA VAL A 35 1.03 -1.58 1.42
C VAL A 35 1.52 -0.48 2.35
N THR A 36 0.68 0.52 2.58
CA THR A 36 1.00 1.69 3.42
C THR A 36 -0.27 2.40 3.86
N VAL A 37 -0.11 3.27 4.86
CA VAL A 37 -1.12 4.20 5.34
C VAL A 37 -0.52 5.60 5.32
N ASP A 38 -1.19 6.55 4.66
CA ASP A 38 -0.77 7.95 4.71
C ASP A 38 -1.06 8.52 6.11
N PRO A 39 -0.06 8.95 6.89
CA PRO A 39 -0.27 9.40 8.26
C PRO A 39 -1.04 10.71 8.37
N VAL A 40 -1.16 11.47 7.28
CA VAL A 40 -1.89 12.75 7.29
C VAL A 40 -3.38 12.52 7.07
N SER A 41 -3.76 11.77 6.04
CA SER A 41 -5.16 11.54 5.68
C SER A 41 -5.75 10.23 6.21
N ALA A 42 -4.94 9.39 6.86
CA ALA A 42 -5.25 8.00 7.21
C ALA A 42 -5.69 7.14 6.00
N SER A 43 -5.32 7.53 4.78
CA SER A 43 -5.70 6.80 3.57
C SER A 43 -4.97 5.48 3.47
N ILE A 44 -5.70 4.44 3.08
CA ILE A 44 -5.22 3.07 2.96
C ILE A 44 -4.83 2.80 1.50
N VAL A 45 -3.63 2.27 1.28
CA VAL A 45 -3.19 1.81 -0.04
C VAL A 45 -3.19 0.28 -0.05
N LEU A 46 -4.07 -0.31 -0.87
CA LEU A 46 -4.16 -1.76 -1.08
C LEU A 46 -3.54 -2.16 -2.41
N ALA A 47 -2.86 -3.30 -2.41
CA ALA A 47 -2.43 -4.01 -3.61
C ALA A 47 -3.22 -5.31 -3.78
N ASN A 48 -3.69 -5.57 -5.01
CA ASN A 48 -4.25 -6.84 -5.42
C ASN A 48 -3.43 -7.40 -6.59
N PHE A 49 -2.82 -8.55 -6.37
CA PHE A 49 -2.11 -9.28 -7.41
C PHE A 49 -3.11 -10.01 -8.30
N GLN A 50 -3.14 -9.68 -9.58
CA GLN A 50 -3.99 -10.32 -10.58
C GLN A 50 -3.17 -11.31 -11.43
N GLU A 51 -3.87 -12.11 -12.24
CA GLU A 51 -3.27 -12.91 -13.30
C GLU A 51 -2.50 -12.00 -14.28
N GLU A 52 -1.50 -12.55 -14.98
CA GLU A 52 -0.64 -11.81 -15.96
C GLU A 52 0.32 -10.77 -15.37
N GLN A 53 0.74 -10.91 -14.10
CA GLN A 53 1.66 -9.97 -13.41
C GLN A 53 1.14 -8.52 -13.29
N LYS A 54 -0.14 -8.27 -13.53
CA LYS A 54 -0.76 -6.98 -13.26
C LYS A 54 -1.01 -6.84 -11.76
N THR A 55 -0.65 -5.70 -11.20
CA THR A 55 -1.01 -5.35 -9.82
C THR A 55 -1.98 -4.18 -9.84
N LEU A 56 -3.13 -4.36 -9.23
CA LEU A 56 -4.11 -3.29 -9.05
C LEU A 56 -3.83 -2.58 -7.73
N ILE A 57 -3.63 -1.27 -7.79
CA ILE A 57 -3.52 -0.41 -6.60
C ILE A 57 -4.84 0.27 -6.38
N ARG A 58 -5.36 0.19 -5.15
CA ARG A 58 -6.54 0.94 -4.71
C ARG A 58 -6.16 1.84 -3.56
N VAL A 59 -6.62 3.09 -3.61
CA VAL A 59 -6.49 4.04 -2.51
C VAL A 59 -7.87 4.28 -1.93
N ILE A 60 -8.01 4.05 -0.63
CA ILE A 60 -9.25 4.26 0.12
C ILE A 60 -9.02 5.45 1.03
N MET A 61 -9.85 6.49 0.88
CA MET A 61 -9.72 7.72 1.65
C MET A 61 -9.98 7.45 3.14
N GLY A 62 -9.07 7.87 4.02
CA GLY A 62 -9.14 7.52 5.45
C GLY A 62 -10.42 7.98 6.15
N HIS A 63 -11.01 9.10 5.72
CA HIS A 63 -12.29 9.58 6.25
C HIS A 63 -13.48 8.68 5.90
N ALA A 64 -13.37 7.89 4.83
CA ALA A 64 -14.40 6.96 4.38
C ALA A 64 -14.22 5.56 4.99
N VAL A 65 -13.11 5.28 5.69
CA VAL A 65 -12.83 3.97 6.29
C VAL A 65 -13.66 3.79 7.56
N GLN A 66 -14.56 2.81 7.55
CA GLN A 66 -15.40 2.48 8.69
C GLN A 66 -14.77 1.38 9.56
N GLU A 67 -14.23 0.34 8.92
CA GLU A 67 -13.65 -0.82 9.60
C GLU A 67 -12.52 -1.44 8.77
N VAL A 68 -11.51 -1.99 9.45
CA VAL A 68 -10.40 -2.74 8.84
C VAL A 68 -10.23 -4.05 9.59
N GLN A 69 -10.35 -5.17 8.89
CA GLN A 69 -10.20 -6.52 9.44
C GLN A 69 -9.02 -7.22 8.76
N VAL A 70 -8.14 -7.85 9.55
CA VAL A 70 -7.07 -8.70 9.01
C VAL A 70 -7.66 -10.05 8.60
N VAL A 71 -7.44 -10.42 7.34
CA VAL A 71 -7.89 -11.69 6.74
C VAL A 71 -6.75 -12.70 6.72
N ASN A 72 -5.54 -12.26 6.38
CA ASN A 72 -4.38 -13.13 6.27
C ASN A 72 -3.06 -12.40 6.53
N GLU A 73 -2.02 -13.14 6.90
CA GLU A 73 -0.64 -12.68 7.01
C GLU A 73 0.11 -13.02 5.71
N ALA A 74 0.96 -12.11 5.22
CA ALA A 74 1.76 -12.41 4.03
C ALA A 74 2.83 -13.46 4.33
N ASP A 75 3.01 -14.40 3.40
CA ASP A 75 4.20 -15.23 3.35
C ASP A 75 5.41 -14.44 2.84
N GLU A 76 6.58 -15.06 2.87
CA GLU A 76 7.84 -14.39 2.49
C GLU A 76 7.86 -13.98 1.01
N GLU A 77 7.25 -14.77 0.11
CA GLU A 77 7.12 -14.41 -1.31
C GLU A 77 6.26 -13.16 -1.50
N THR A 78 5.12 -13.10 -0.82
CA THR A 78 4.20 -11.97 -0.86
C THR A 78 4.83 -10.72 -0.27
N LYS A 79 5.56 -10.84 0.85
CA LYS A 79 6.31 -9.72 1.45
C LYS A 79 7.36 -9.18 0.49
N ASP A 80 8.13 -10.06 -0.15
CA ASP A 80 9.14 -9.67 -1.14
C ASP A 80 8.49 -8.94 -2.31
N ARG A 81 7.37 -9.45 -2.82
CA ARG A 81 6.62 -8.81 -3.91
C ARG A 81 6.06 -7.44 -3.53
N LEU A 82 5.56 -7.27 -2.31
CA LEU A 82 5.07 -5.98 -1.79
C LEU A 82 6.22 -4.97 -1.61
N ALA A 83 7.37 -5.41 -1.10
CA ALA A 83 8.55 -4.56 -0.91
C ALA A 83 9.09 -3.99 -2.24
N HIS A 84 8.98 -4.75 -3.33
CA HIS A 84 9.44 -4.35 -4.66
C HIS A 84 8.35 -3.75 -5.55
N LEU A 85 7.15 -3.50 -5.02
CA LEU A 85 5.98 -3.10 -5.80
C LEU A 85 6.17 -1.80 -6.59
N PHE A 86 6.88 -0.83 -6.00
CA PHE A 86 7.17 0.47 -6.62
C PHE A 86 8.64 0.63 -7.01
N THR A 87 9.45 -0.41 -6.80
CA THR A 87 10.85 -0.41 -7.23
C THR A 87 10.86 -0.66 -8.74
N PRO A 88 11.38 0.27 -9.55
CA PRO A 88 11.54 0.03 -10.97
C PRO A 88 12.37 -1.24 -11.16
N ARG A 89 11.85 -2.22 -11.92
CA ARG A 89 12.70 -3.31 -12.41
C ARG A 89 13.84 -2.66 -13.17
N GLU A 90 15.07 -2.87 -12.72
CA GLU A 90 16.26 -2.15 -13.17
C GLU A 90 16.23 -1.88 -14.68
N THR A 91 15.81 -0.67 -15.07
CA THR A 91 16.24 -0.13 -16.36
C THR A 91 17.67 0.28 -16.11
N THR A 92 18.60 -0.59 -16.49
CA THR A 92 20.03 -0.28 -16.57
C THR A 92 20.22 0.98 -17.39
N SER A 93 20.26 2.11 -16.70
CA SER A 93 20.77 3.38 -17.19
C SER A 93 21.38 4.03 -15.96
N SER A 94 22.57 3.55 -15.59
CA SER A 94 23.41 4.26 -14.65
C SER A 94 23.60 5.66 -15.22
N TYR A 95 22.98 6.67 -14.61
CA TYR A 95 23.23 8.05 -14.99
C TYR A 95 24.74 8.26 -14.97
N SER A 96 25.30 8.71 -16.09
CA SER A 96 26.72 9.04 -16.12
C SER A 96 26.97 10.24 -15.21
N LYS A 97 28.20 10.41 -14.75
CA LYS A 97 28.58 11.59 -13.96
C LYS A 97 28.24 12.89 -14.71
N GLU A 98 28.36 12.87 -16.03
CA GLU A 98 28.05 13.99 -16.92
C GLU A 98 26.55 14.30 -17.00
N ASP A 99 25.67 13.30 -16.88
CA ASP A 99 24.21 13.49 -16.85
C ASP A 99 23.75 14.18 -15.56
N LEU A 100 24.45 13.92 -14.46
CA LEU A 100 24.18 14.54 -13.15
C LEU A 100 24.64 16.00 -13.13
N GLU A 101 25.79 16.31 -13.73
CA GLU A 101 26.34 17.67 -13.81
C GLU A 101 25.51 18.60 -14.71
N LYS A 102 24.80 18.07 -15.72
CA LYS A 102 23.91 18.87 -16.60
C LYS A 102 22.56 19.21 -15.98
N ARG A 103 22.22 18.64 -14.82
CA ARG A 103 20.94 18.83 -14.13
C ARG A 103 21.04 19.71 -12.87
N SER A 104 22.24 20.16 -12.50
CA SER A 104 22.49 21.09 -11.39
C SER A 104 22.44 22.56 -11.80
#